data_AF-A0A8T1TH89-F1
#
_entry.id   AF-A0A8T1TH89-F1
#
_cell.length_a   1.000
_cell.length_b   1.000
_cell.length_c   1.000
_cell.angle_alpha   90.00
_cell.angle_beta   90.00
_cell.angle_gamma   90.00
#
_symmetry.space_group_name_H-M   'P 1'
#
loop_
_entity.id
_entity.type
_entity.pdbx_description
1 polymer ?
#
loop_
_entity_poly.entity_id
_entity_poly.type
_entity_poly.pdbx_seq_one_letter_code
_entity_poly.pdbx_strand_id
1 'polypeptide(L)'
;MQLKEHSGIFGMLYDIPKLLTIPEEDLHQQCRALETVLTHDDMRDIDASDLGDELKALSRYISTGSTPKAVLEYMCTNKMTTLLPNAFVALRIFLRLPVTVASRECSFSRLKLIKTHLCSTMTQERLVGLETISIQHELAQTVDLQE
;
A
#
# COMPACT_ATOMS: atom_id res chain seq x y z
N MET A 1 -5.11 8.17 -6.40
CA MET A 1 -6.39 8.57 -5.77
C MET A 1 -7.11 7.40 -5.09
N GLN A 2 -6.86 6.13 -5.46
CA GLN A 2 -7.54 4.96 -4.86
C GLN A 2 -7.15 4.64 -3.40
N LEU A 3 -6.01 5.13 -2.89
CA LEU A 3 -5.52 4.74 -1.56
C LEU A 3 -6.37 5.28 -0.38
N LYS A 4 -6.98 6.47 -0.54
CA LYS A 4 -7.81 7.08 0.53
C LYS A 4 -9.16 6.39 0.70
N GLU A 5 -9.74 5.85 -0.37
CA GLU A 5 -10.99 5.08 -0.28
C GLU A 5 -10.75 3.76 0.44
N HIS A 6 -9.67 3.04 0.11
CA HIS A 6 -9.34 1.80 0.80
C HIS A 6 -9.02 2.01 2.28
N SER A 7 -8.35 3.11 2.69
CA SER A 7 -8.09 3.33 4.13
C SER A 7 -9.36 3.54 4.95
N GLY A 8 -10.42 4.11 4.35
CA GLY A 8 -11.70 4.29 5.02
C GLY A 8 -12.46 2.98 5.21
N ILE A 9 -12.39 2.09 4.22
CA ILE A 9 -13.12 0.82 4.20
C ILE A 9 -12.53 -0.17 5.21
N PHE A 10 -11.20 -0.27 5.31
CA PHE A 10 -10.56 -1.15 6.28
C PHE A 10 -10.33 -0.48 7.66
N GLY A 11 -10.78 0.75 7.85
CA GLY A 11 -10.55 1.53 9.08
C GLY A 11 -11.09 0.85 10.35
N MET A 12 -12.15 0.04 10.23
CA MET A 12 -12.73 -0.71 11.34
C MET A 12 -11.76 -1.76 11.95
N LEU A 13 -10.85 -2.29 11.13
CA LEU A 13 -9.88 -3.31 11.56
C LEU A 13 -8.71 -2.69 12.33
N TYR A 14 -8.60 -1.36 12.36
CA TYR A 14 -7.59 -0.66 13.15
C TYR A 14 -7.88 -0.72 14.66
N ASP A 15 -9.17 -0.76 15.02
CA ASP A 15 -9.64 -0.78 16.41
C ASP A 15 -10.78 -1.80 16.57
N ILE A 16 -10.43 -3.09 16.46
CA ILE A 16 -11.37 -4.21 16.68
C ILE A 16 -12.14 -4.09 18.02
N PRO A 17 -11.55 -3.61 19.13
CA PRO A 17 -12.29 -3.43 20.39
C PRO A 17 -13.36 -2.33 20.31
N LYS A 18 -13.21 -1.32 19.44
CA LYS A 18 -14.26 -0.30 19.23
C LYS A 18 -15.49 -0.89 18.55
N LEU A 19 -15.37 -2.01 17.85
CA LEU A 19 -16.50 -2.71 17.21
C LEU A 19 -17.58 -3.15 18.22
N LEU A 20 -17.22 -3.31 19.50
CA LEU A 20 -18.19 -3.57 20.58
C LEU A 20 -19.05 -2.37 20.94
N THR A 21 -18.66 -1.17 20.53
CA THR A 21 -19.34 0.10 20.84
C THR A 21 -20.19 0.60 19.67
N ILE A 22 -19.99 0.04 18.48
CA ILE A 22 -20.70 0.43 17.25
C ILE A 22 -22.05 -0.31 17.20
N PRO A 23 -23.15 0.33 16.80
CA PRO A 23 -24.41 -0.38 16.57
C PRO A 23 -24.24 -1.45 15.48
N GLU A 24 -24.97 -2.55 15.64
CA GLU A 24 -24.88 -3.73 14.78
C GLU A 24 -25.21 -3.47 13.30
N GLU A 25 -26.05 -2.46 13.05
CA GLU A 25 -26.43 -2.00 11.71
C GLU A 25 -25.24 -1.36 10.97
N ASP A 26 -24.50 -0.48 11.66
CA ASP A 26 -23.29 0.16 11.11
C ASP A 26 -22.17 -0.86 10.89
N LEU A 27 -22.01 -1.84 11.80
CA LEU A 27 -21.05 -2.93 11.65
C LEU A 27 -21.37 -3.77 10.40
N HIS A 28 -22.63 -4.16 10.20
CA HIS A 28 -23.05 -4.90 9.02
C HIS A 28 -22.82 -4.10 7.73
N GLN A 29 -23.13 -2.81 7.74
CA GLN A 29 -22.92 -1.94 6.58
C GLN A 29 -21.43 -1.85 6.22
N GLN A 30 -20.57 -1.79 7.24
CA GLN A 30 -19.12 -1.82 7.10
C GLN A 30 -18.61 -3.17 6.56
N CYS A 31 -19.07 -4.30 7.10
CA CYS A 31 -18.71 -5.63 6.61
C CYS A 31 -19.15 -5.86 5.16
N ARG A 32 -20.34 -5.39 4.77
CA ARG A 32 -20.84 -5.44 3.39
C ARG A 32 -20.01 -4.61 2.42
N ALA A 33 -19.55 -3.43 2.85
CA ALA A 33 -18.64 -2.63 2.06
C ALA A 33 -17.31 -3.36 1.83
N LEU A 34 -16.79 -4.06 2.86
CA LEU A 34 -15.58 -4.87 2.75
C LEU A 34 -15.74 -6.04 1.79
N GLU A 35 -16.84 -6.80 1.91
CA GLU A 35 -17.19 -7.90 1.03
C GLU A 35 -17.30 -7.43 -0.42
N THR A 36 -17.96 -6.30 -0.69
CA THR A 36 -18.09 -5.75 -2.04
C THR A 36 -16.73 -5.41 -2.66
N VAL A 37 -15.80 -4.85 -1.88
CA VAL A 37 -14.45 -4.53 -2.35
C VAL A 37 -13.61 -5.78 -2.62
N LEU A 38 -13.86 -6.84 -1.85
CA LEU A 38 -13.15 -8.11 -1.91
C LEU A 38 -13.88 -9.17 -2.77
N THR A 39 -14.91 -8.75 -3.50
CA THR A 39 -15.59 -9.62 -4.47
C THR A 39 -15.04 -9.34 -5.86
N HIS A 40 -14.56 -10.37 -6.54
CA HIS A 40 -14.17 -10.30 -7.94
C HIS A 40 -14.82 -11.45 -8.72
N ASP A 41 -15.61 -11.12 -9.74
CA ASP A 41 -16.20 -12.08 -10.68
C ASP A 41 -16.97 -13.23 -9.98
N ASP A 42 -17.89 -12.85 -9.07
CA ASP A 42 -18.69 -13.73 -8.19
C ASP A 42 -17.95 -14.53 -7.12
N MET A 43 -16.62 -14.48 -7.07
CA MET A 43 -15.85 -15.04 -5.95
C MET A 43 -15.69 -14.00 -4.84
N ARG A 44 -16.17 -14.34 -3.64
CA ARG A 44 -16.01 -13.54 -2.42
C ARG A 44 -14.95 -14.17 -1.54
N ASP A 45 -13.95 -13.38 -1.16
CA ASP A 45 -12.92 -13.84 -0.22
C ASP A 45 -13.44 -13.94 1.23
N ILE A 46 -14.54 -13.25 1.54
CA ILE A 46 -15.08 -13.08 2.91
C ILE A 46 -16.61 -12.98 2.86
N ASP A 47 -17.29 -13.64 3.80
CA ASP A 47 -18.73 -13.44 4.05
C ASP A 47 -18.96 -12.32 5.07
N ALA A 48 -19.79 -11.32 4.72
CA ALA A 48 -20.00 -10.16 5.58
C ALA A 48 -20.77 -10.48 6.88
N SER A 49 -21.68 -11.45 6.85
CA SER A 49 -22.47 -11.86 8.03
C SER A 49 -21.57 -12.57 9.01
N ASP A 50 -20.83 -13.58 8.53
CA ASP A 50 -19.91 -14.35 9.36
C ASP A 50 -18.78 -13.46 9.90
N LEU A 51 -18.25 -12.54 9.08
CA LEU A 51 -17.22 -11.59 9.51
C LEU A 51 -17.68 -10.75 10.70
N GLY A 52 -18.91 -10.24 10.69
CA GLY A 52 -19.45 -9.43 11.79
C GLY A 52 -19.49 -10.20 13.11
N ASP A 53 -19.97 -11.44 13.07
CA ASP A 53 -20.08 -12.31 14.23
C ASP A 53 -18.70 -12.78 14.73
N GLU A 54 -17.79 -13.10 13.80
CA GLU A 54 -16.42 -13.47 14.12
C GLU A 54 -15.64 -12.32 14.76
N LEU A 55 -15.83 -11.08 14.28
CA LEU A 55 -15.19 -9.89 14.87
C LEU A 55 -15.72 -9.60 16.28
N LYS A 56 -17.03 -9.76 16.51
CA LYS A 56 -17.61 -9.68 17.86
C LYS A 56 -17.05 -10.78 18.76
N ALA A 57 -16.94 -12.02 18.27
CA ALA A 57 -16.33 -13.09 19.04
C ALA A 57 -14.87 -12.77 19.36
N LEU A 58 -14.09 -12.32 18.38
CA LEU A 58 -12.68 -11.95 18.52
C LEU A 58 -12.48 -10.87 19.57
N SER A 59 -13.37 -9.86 19.60
CA SER A 59 -13.32 -8.76 20.56
C SER A 59 -13.35 -9.20 22.04
N ARG A 60 -13.89 -10.39 22.34
CA ARG A 60 -13.90 -10.98 23.70
C ARG A 60 -12.55 -11.55 24.11
N TYR A 61 -11.68 -11.86 23.16
CA TYR A 61 -10.37 -12.49 23.39
C TYR A 61 -9.21 -11.48 23.38
N ILE A 62 -9.42 -10.29 22.81
CA ILE A 62 -8.40 -9.25 22.67
C ILE A 62 -8.58 -8.14 23.70
N SER A 63 -7.47 -7.60 24.20
CA SER A 63 -7.50 -6.42 25.07
C SER A 63 -7.59 -5.13 24.25
N THR A 64 -8.30 -4.14 24.80
CA THR A 64 -8.42 -2.78 24.23
C THR A 64 -7.03 -2.16 24.01
N GLY A 65 -6.72 -1.72 22.78
CA GLY A 65 -5.43 -1.12 22.41
C GLY A 65 -4.42 -2.07 21.74
N SER A 66 -4.80 -3.32 21.49
CA SER A 66 -3.96 -4.26 20.74
C SER A 66 -3.81 -3.84 19.28
N THR A 67 -2.57 -3.80 18.77
CA THR A 67 -2.34 -3.50 17.35
C THR A 67 -2.89 -4.63 16.46
N PRO A 68 -3.37 -4.34 15.23
CA PRO A 68 -3.92 -5.37 14.34
C PRO A 68 -2.93 -6.51 14.04
N LYS A 69 -1.62 -6.21 14.04
CA LYS A 69 -0.55 -7.20 13.91
C LYS A 69 -0.47 -8.14 15.11
N ALA A 70 -0.57 -7.60 16.33
CA ALA A 70 -0.56 -8.41 17.56
C ALA A 70 -1.81 -9.31 17.65
N VAL A 71 -2.96 -8.81 17.20
CA VAL A 71 -4.19 -9.62 17.11
C VAL A 71 -3.99 -10.79 16.13
N LEU A 72 -3.42 -10.54 14.95
CA LEU A 72 -3.14 -11.60 13.98
C LEU A 72 -2.17 -12.65 14.54
N GLU A 73 -1.12 -12.22 15.23
CA GLU A 73 -0.15 -13.11 15.88
C GLU A 73 -0.80 -13.96 16.99
N TYR A 74 -1.69 -13.36 17.78
CA TYR A 74 -2.48 -14.06 18.79
C TYR A 74 -3.38 -15.13 18.15
N MET A 75 -4.07 -14.81 17.05
CA MET A 75 -4.91 -15.76 16.31
C MET A 75 -4.10 -16.94 15.77
N CYS A 76 -2.91 -16.68 15.22
CA CYS A 76 -1.99 -17.72 14.75
C CYS A 76 -1.49 -18.62 15.90
N THR A 77 -1.11 -18.02 17.02
CA THR A 77 -0.54 -18.73 18.18
C THR A 77 -1.58 -19.66 18.82
N ASN A 78 -2.83 -19.21 18.89
CA ASN A 78 -3.93 -19.98 19.49
C ASN A 78 -4.68 -20.88 18.50
N LYS A 79 -4.18 -21.04 17.26
CA LYS A 79 -4.85 -21.80 16.18
C LYS A 79 -6.32 -21.37 15.95
N MET A 80 -6.63 -20.10 16.20
CA MET A 80 -7.97 -19.53 15.96
C MET A 80 -8.24 -19.27 14.47
N THR A 81 -7.25 -19.52 13.61
CA THR A 81 -7.35 -19.38 12.15
C THR A 81 -8.41 -20.28 11.52
N THR A 82 -8.73 -21.41 12.15
CA THR A 82 -9.82 -22.32 11.71
C THR A 82 -11.16 -22.00 12.36
N LEU A 83 -11.16 -21.25 13.47
CA LEU A 83 -12.36 -20.89 14.22
C LEU A 83 -12.98 -19.58 13.70
N LEU A 84 -12.13 -18.66 13.23
CA LEU A 84 -12.51 -17.33 12.76
C LEU A 84 -11.85 -17.03 11.39
N PRO A 85 -12.19 -17.81 10.34
CA PRO A 85 -11.53 -17.72 9.04
C PRO A 85 -11.75 -16.36 8.34
N ASN A 86 -12.95 -15.79 8.40
CA ASN A 86 -13.28 -14.54 7.74
C ASN A 86 -12.53 -13.35 8.38
N ALA A 87 -12.51 -13.28 9.72
CA ALA A 87 -11.77 -12.27 10.46
C ALA A 87 -10.25 -12.39 10.22
N PHE A 88 -9.73 -13.62 10.13
CA PHE A 88 -8.32 -13.86 9.81
C PHE A 88 -7.96 -13.39 8.40
N VAL A 89 -8.78 -13.70 7.40
CA VAL A 89 -8.57 -13.26 6.01
C VAL A 89 -8.65 -11.73 5.92
N ALA A 90 -9.65 -11.11 6.56
CA ALA A 90 -9.80 -9.65 6.62
C ALA A 90 -8.55 -8.96 7.19
N LEU A 91 -8.06 -9.43 8.35
CA LEU A 91 -6.87 -8.87 9.00
C LEU A 91 -5.59 -9.08 8.19
N ARG A 92 -5.46 -10.23 7.51
CA ARG A 92 -4.32 -10.51 6.63
C ARG A 92 -4.30 -9.60 5.42
N ILE A 93 -5.45 -9.42 4.76
CA ILE A 93 -5.57 -8.51 3.62
C ILE A 93 -5.27 -7.09 4.08
N PHE A 94 -5.87 -6.66 5.19
CA PHE A 94 -5.63 -5.34 5.77
C PHE A 94 -4.16 -5.07 6.07
N LEU A 95 -3.44 -6.01 6.70
CA LEU A 95 -2.02 -5.82 7.00
C LEU A 95 -1.14 -5.88 5.75
N ARG A 96 -1.58 -6.58 4.70
CA ARG A 96 -0.83 -6.70 3.46
C ARG A 96 -1.03 -5.51 2.53
N LEU A 97 -2.22 -4.91 2.48
CA LEU A 97 -2.55 -3.75 1.63
C LEU A 97 -1.60 -2.55 1.80
N PRO A 98 -1.36 -1.99 3.00
CA PRO A 98 -0.43 -0.89 3.17
C PRO A 98 1.02 -1.33 2.92
N VAL A 99 1.37 -2.58 3.20
CA VAL A 99 2.72 -3.11 2.96
C VAL A 99 3.00 -3.27 1.47
N THR A 100 2.04 -3.76 0.67
CA THR A 100 2.19 -3.90 -0.78
C THR A 100 2.15 -2.55 -1.48
N VAL A 101 1.29 -1.63 -1.04
CA VAL A 101 1.27 -0.26 -1.55
C VAL A 101 2.58 0.46 -1.24
N ALA A 102 3.04 0.44 0.02
CA ALA A 102 4.30 1.07 0.40
C ALA A 102 5.49 0.47 -0.37
N SER A 103 5.51 -0.86 -0.56
CA SER A 103 6.55 -1.53 -1.35
C SER A 103 6.51 -1.14 -2.83
N ARG A 104 5.32 -1.04 -3.42
CA ARG A 104 5.12 -0.62 -4.81
C ARG A 104 5.48 0.85 -5.02
N GLU A 105 5.07 1.73 -4.13
CA GLU A 105 5.40 3.16 -4.18
C GLU A 105 6.90 3.38 -3.96
N CYS A 106 7.51 2.70 -3.00
CA CYS A 106 8.95 2.80 -2.72
C CYS A 106 9.79 2.27 -3.91
N SER A 107 9.44 1.10 -4.45
CA SER A 107 10.14 0.53 -5.62
C SER A 107 9.97 1.38 -6.88
N PHE A 108 8.77 1.90 -7.14
CA PHE A 108 8.51 2.81 -8.25
C PHE A 108 9.28 4.12 -8.11
N SER A 109 9.32 4.70 -6.91
CA SER A 109 10.09 5.91 -6.61
C SER A 109 11.57 5.72 -6.89
N ARG A 110 12.13 4.57 -6.49
CA ARG A 110 13.53 4.21 -6.76
C ARG A 110 13.81 4.03 -8.25
N LEU A 111 12.93 3.35 -8.98
CA LEU A 111 13.05 3.21 -10.43
C LEU A 111 12.95 4.55 -11.16
N LYS A 112 12.05 5.43 -10.72
CA LYS A 112 11.92 6.79 -11.24
C LYS A 112 13.20 7.60 -11.01
N LEU A 113 13.80 7.50 -9.83
CA LEU A 113 15.07 8.16 -9.50
C LEU A 113 16.22 7.65 -10.40
N ILE A 114 16.38 6.33 -10.54
CA ILE A 114 17.41 5.72 -11.39
C ILE A 114 17.23 6.16 -12.85
N LYS A 115 16.01 6.06 -13.39
CA LYS A 115 15.71 6.50 -14.76
C LYS A 115 16.06 7.97 -14.99
N THR A 116 15.70 8.84 -14.04
CA THR A 116 15.98 10.28 -14.12
C THR A 116 17.47 10.53 -14.07
N HIS A 117 18.20 9.85 -13.18
CA HIS A 117 19.65 9.97 -13.06
C HIS A 117 20.35 9.59 -14.38
N LEU A 118 20.06 8.40 -14.96
CA LEU A 118 20.68 7.99 -16.23
C LEU A 118 20.39 8.98 -17.37
N CYS A 119 19.14 9.44 -17.50
CA CYS A 119 18.76 10.39 -18.54
C CYS A 119 19.47 11.73 -18.37
N SER A 120 19.57 12.24 -17.14
CA SER A 120 20.28 13.47 -16.82
C SER A 120 21.78 13.33 -17.10
N THR A 121 22.43 12.25 -16.69
CA THR A 121 23.87 12.02 -16.97
C THR A 121 24.13 11.92 -18.47
N MET A 122 23.33 11.17 -19.23
CA MET A 122 23.46 11.09 -20.69
C MET A 122 23.27 12.45 -21.37
N THR A 123 22.32 13.27 -20.89
CA THR A 123 22.09 14.62 -21.42
C THR A 123 23.23 15.56 -21.08
N GLN A 124 23.76 15.47 -19.85
CA GLN A 124 24.86 16.29 -19.36
C GLN A 124 26.17 15.98 -20.09
N GLU A 125 26.53 14.70 -20.29
CA GLU A 125 27.73 14.33 -21.05
C GLU A 125 27.69 14.84 -22.49
N ARG A 126 26.51 14.75 -23.14
CA ARG A 126 26.32 15.30 -24.50
C ARG A 126 26.42 16.82 -24.54
N LEU A 127 25.87 17.50 -23.53
CA LEU A 127 25.90 18.96 -23.46
C LEU A 127 27.33 19.47 -23.23
N VAL A 128 28.07 18.86 -22.30
CA VAL A 128 29.47 19.19 -22.01
C VAL A 128 30.36 18.93 -23.23
N GLY A 129 30.14 17.82 -23.94
CA GLY A 129 30.87 17.53 -25.18
C GLY A 129 30.61 18.57 -26.28
N LEU A 130 29.36 19.03 -26.42
CA LEU A 130 29.00 20.06 -27.40
C LEU A 130 29.59 21.42 -27.05
N GLU A 131 29.55 21.80 -25.78
CA GLU A 131 30.15 23.04 -25.28
C GLU A 131 31.66 23.06 -25.56
N THR A 132 32.34 21.95 -25.29
CA THR A 132 33.77 21.79 -25.57
C THR A 132 34.09 21.93 -27.07
N ILE A 133 33.31 21.26 -27.94
CA ILE A 133 33.47 21.36 -29.40
C ILE A 133 33.21 22.79 -29.88
N SER A 134 32.19 23.47 -29.34
CA SER A 134 31.84 24.84 -29.70
C SER A 134 32.97 25.82 -29.37
N ILE A 135 33.58 25.68 -28.18
CA ILE A 135 34.74 26.48 -27.77
C ILE A 135 35.94 26.21 -28.67
N GLN A 136 36.26 24.94 -28.97
CA GLN A 136 37.37 24.59 -29.85
C GLN A 136 37.18 25.11 -31.27
N HIS A 137 35.95 25.07 -31.78
CA HIS A 137 35.60 25.59 -33.09
C HIS A 137 35.77 27.12 -33.17
N GLU A 138 35.31 27.88 -32.17
CA GLU A 138 35.53 29.33 -32.11
C GLU A 138 37.03 29.67 -32.10
N LEU A 139 37.83 28.98 -31.28
CA LEU A 139 39.27 29.17 -31.24
C LEU A 139 39.94 28.87 -32.59
N ALA A 140 39.55 27.79 -33.27
CA ALA A 140 40.08 27.44 -34.59
C ALA A 140 39.79 28.52 -35.65
N GLN A 141 38.58 29.12 -35.62
CA GLN A 141 38.22 30.20 -36.54
C GLN A 141 39.03 31.50 -36.30
N THR A 142 39.40 31.79 -35.05
CA THR A 142 40.21 32.98 -34.75
C THR A 142 41.67 32.86 -35.20
N VAL A 143 42.20 31.63 -35.31
CA VAL A 143 43.60 31.38 -35.71
C VAL A 143 43.77 31.38 -37.23
N ASP A 144 42.74 30.96 -37.99
CA ASP A 144 42.76 30.93 -39.46
C ASP A 144 42.67 32.35 -40.10
N LEU A 145 42.23 33.35 -39.32
CA LEU A 145 42.14 34.76 -39.75
C LEU A 145 43.44 35.56 -39.56
N GLN A 146 44.54 34.92 -39.16
CA GLN A 146 45.85 35.55 -38.96
C GLN A 146 46.90 35.23 -40.04
N GLU A 147 46.52 34.68 -41.20
CA GLU A 147 47.36 34.65 -42.41
C GLU A 147 47.05 35.79 -43.39
#